data_AF-A0A0F9DMI2-F1
#
_entry.id   AF-A0A0F9DMI2-F1
#
_cell.length_a   1.000
_cell.length_b   1.000
_cell.length_c   1.000
_cell.angle_alpha   90.00
_cell.angle_beta   90.00
_cell.angle_gamma   90.00
#
_symmetry.space_group_name_H-M   'P 1'
#
loop_
_entity.id
_entity.type
_entity.pdbx_description
1 polymer ?
#
loop_
_entity_poly.entity_id
_entity_poly.type
_entity_poly.pdbx_seq_one_letter_code
_entity_poly.pdbx_strand_id
1 'polypeptide(L)'
;MIDIRQSEIGHVFSYMELIRATKAVWGAISWPSSEKPGFVVVVGARHKRLEGGYELAILEEFDSFNVRELVRQCIAMDLKYWLSWPRTEQSGDPKGQWLADNINDAAELFLKEGQEAFKHTIHRRHHKNAKLFKSRTSPDLRLTLHRTVLLDMANLYEFIIPQLLQWLLPERQLLYLKESKTWLDFNDFDALDASDIAGLKIGDRPALEALGFVCVELQKFLTRQDQMMYETEGVGDMGVKNLLEV
;
A
#
# COMPACT_ATOMS: atom_id res chain seq x y z
N MET A 1 -14.07 -17.21 -6.43
CA MET A 1 -13.64 -15.91 -5.86
C MET A 1 -12.13 -15.87 -6.02
N ILE A 2 -11.57 -14.83 -6.64
CA ILE A 2 -10.11 -14.75 -6.83
C ILE A 2 -9.46 -14.58 -5.46
N ASP A 3 -8.42 -15.37 -5.21
CA ASP A 3 -7.61 -15.29 -4.00
C ASP A 3 -6.31 -14.52 -4.32
N ILE A 4 -6.14 -13.32 -3.74
CA ILE A 4 -4.94 -12.48 -3.94
C ILE A 4 -3.62 -13.16 -3.51
N ARG A 5 -3.66 -14.22 -2.71
CA ARG A 5 -2.46 -14.97 -2.31
C ARG A 5 -1.96 -15.89 -3.42
N GLN A 6 -2.86 -16.25 -4.33
CA GLN A 6 -2.58 -17.20 -5.41
C GLN A 6 -2.33 -16.51 -6.75
N SER A 7 -2.74 -15.24 -6.88
CA SER A 7 -2.44 -14.44 -8.07
C SER A 7 -0.94 -14.25 -8.24
N GLU A 8 -0.51 -14.27 -9.50
CA GLU A 8 0.85 -13.89 -9.90
C GLU A 8 1.08 -12.40 -9.63
N ILE A 9 2.33 -12.03 -9.35
CA ILE A 9 2.72 -10.62 -9.24
C ILE A 9 2.47 -9.94 -10.60
N GLY A 10 1.84 -8.78 -10.56
CA GLY A 10 1.42 -8.04 -11.75
C GLY A 10 0.11 -8.52 -12.36
N HIS A 11 -0.66 -9.37 -11.67
CA HIS A 11 -2.00 -9.75 -12.13
C HIS A 11 -2.92 -8.52 -12.32
N VAL A 12 -3.65 -8.48 -13.44
CA VAL A 12 -4.58 -7.40 -13.75
C VAL A 12 -5.97 -7.77 -13.25
N PHE A 13 -6.38 -7.16 -12.13
CA PHE A 13 -7.73 -7.32 -11.60
C PHE A 13 -8.70 -6.36 -12.28
N SER A 14 -9.92 -6.82 -12.54
CA SER A 14 -11.02 -5.87 -12.72
C SER A 14 -11.30 -5.15 -11.40
N TYR A 15 -11.90 -3.96 -11.49
CA TYR A 15 -12.28 -3.16 -10.31
C TYR A 15 -13.15 -3.97 -9.32
N MET A 16 -14.11 -4.74 -9.83
CA MET A 16 -15.01 -5.55 -8.99
C MET A 16 -14.30 -6.75 -8.35
N GLU A 17 -13.30 -7.33 -9.02
CA GLU A 17 -12.49 -8.40 -8.43
C GLU A 17 -11.63 -7.87 -7.29
N LEU A 18 -10.95 -6.75 -7.51
CA LEU A 18 -10.08 -6.14 -6.51
C LEU A 18 -10.87 -5.79 -5.23
N ILE A 19 -12.04 -5.18 -5.35
CA ILE A 19 -12.92 -4.86 -4.22
C ILE A 19 -13.41 -6.10 -3.47
N ARG A 20 -13.68 -7.18 -4.19
CA ARG A 20 -14.15 -8.42 -3.55
C ARG A 20 -13.01 -9.19 -2.89
N ALA A 21 -11.81 -9.08 -3.44
CA ALA A 21 -10.65 -9.83 -3.00
C ALA A 21 -9.86 -9.10 -1.90
N THR A 22 -10.03 -7.77 -1.78
CA THR A 22 -9.27 -6.93 -0.85
C THR A 22 -10.18 -6.00 -0.04
N LYS A 23 -9.80 -5.75 1.22
CA LYS A 23 -10.36 -4.72 2.07
C LYS A 23 -9.74 -3.35 1.78
N ALA A 24 -8.44 -3.33 1.50
CA ALA A 24 -7.65 -2.15 1.18
C ALA A 24 -6.45 -2.54 0.31
N VAL A 25 -5.97 -1.60 -0.51
CA VAL A 25 -4.77 -1.78 -1.35
C VAL A 25 -3.92 -0.53 -1.22
N TRP A 26 -2.67 -0.67 -0.80
CA TRP A 26 -1.77 0.45 -0.57
C TRP A 26 -0.47 0.24 -1.35
N GLY A 27 0.20 1.32 -1.72
CA GLY A 27 1.51 1.30 -2.35
C GLY A 27 2.57 1.93 -1.46
N ALA A 28 3.83 1.57 -1.65
CA ALA A 28 4.96 2.25 -1.05
C ALA A 28 6.15 2.36 -2.00
N ILE A 29 6.99 3.34 -1.73
CA ILE A 29 8.21 3.63 -2.49
C ILE A 29 9.37 3.83 -1.52
N SER A 30 10.47 3.14 -1.77
CA SER A 30 11.79 3.54 -1.29
C SER A 30 12.61 4.06 -2.49
N TRP A 31 13.23 5.23 -2.31
CA TRP A 31 13.94 5.91 -3.37
C TRP A 31 15.33 5.29 -3.62
N PRO A 32 15.85 5.38 -4.86
CA PRO A 32 17.17 4.86 -5.19
C PRO A 32 18.26 5.60 -4.41
N SER A 33 19.31 4.87 -4.07
CA SER A 33 20.57 5.41 -3.57
C SER A 33 21.63 5.36 -4.67
N SER A 34 22.86 5.78 -4.36
CA SER A 34 23.99 5.63 -5.29
C SER A 34 24.35 4.17 -5.57
N GLU A 35 24.00 3.26 -4.66
CA GLU A 35 24.43 1.86 -4.69
C GLU A 35 23.29 0.89 -4.96
N LYS A 36 22.04 1.28 -4.67
CA LYS A 36 20.87 0.40 -4.76
C LYS A 36 19.76 1.03 -5.61
N PRO A 37 19.07 0.23 -6.43
CA PRO A 37 17.88 0.72 -7.12
C PRO A 37 16.79 1.02 -6.08
N GLY A 38 15.96 2.01 -6.38
CA GLY A 38 14.75 2.24 -5.60
C GLY A 38 13.74 1.13 -5.87
N PHE A 39 12.74 1.04 -5.02
CA PHE A 39 11.76 -0.04 -5.06
C PHE A 39 10.36 0.51 -4.85
N VAL A 40 9.43 0.05 -5.68
CA VAL A 40 7.99 0.33 -5.60
C VAL A 40 7.29 -0.99 -5.34
N VAL A 41 6.34 -1.01 -4.40
CA VAL A 41 5.52 -2.18 -4.11
C VAL A 41 4.06 -1.78 -3.91
N VAL A 42 3.14 -2.62 -4.35
CA VAL A 42 1.71 -2.54 -4.07
C VAL A 42 1.28 -3.77 -3.30
N VAL A 43 0.62 -3.56 -2.16
CA VAL A 43 0.14 -4.62 -1.27
C VAL A 43 -1.37 -4.52 -1.10
N GLY A 44 -2.04 -5.65 -1.30
CA GLY A 44 -3.45 -5.83 -0.99
C GLY A 44 -3.62 -6.50 0.37
N ALA A 45 -4.56 -5.99 1.17
CA ALA A 45 -4.97 -6.62 2.41
C ALA A 45 -6.36 -7.23 2.28
N ARG A 46 -6.58 -8.39 2.89
CA ARG A 46 -7.87 -9.07 2.98
C ARG A 46 -8.13 -9.56 4.39
N HIS A 47 -9.40 -9.64 4.79
CA HIS A 47 -9.76 -10.09 6.14
C HIS A 47 -9.56 -11.61 6.30
N LYS A 48 -8.87 -12.02 7.37
CA LYS A 48 -8.71 -13.43 7.77
C LYS A 48 -9.95 -13.87 8.55
N ARG A 49 -10.85 -14.60 7.88
CA ARG A 49 -12.21 -14.90 8.38
C ARG A 49 -12.30 -15.57 9.75
N LEU A 50 -11.27 -16.33 10.17
CA LEU A 50 -11.37 -17.20 11.35
C LEU A 50 -10.57 -16.73 12.58
N GLU A 51 -9.66 -15.77 12.42
CA GLU A 51 -8.69 -15.44 13.47
C GLU A 51 -8.70 -13.97 13.92
N GLY A 52 -9.49 -13.12 13.26
CA GLY A 52 -9.47 -11.68 13.53
C GLY A 52 -8.12 -11.09 13.11
N GLY A 53 -8.03 -10.66 11.86
CA GLY A 53 -6.78 -10.12 11.34
C GLY A 53 -6.81 -9.97 9.82
N TYR A 54 -5.66 -9.62 9.26
CA TYR A 54 -5.54 -9.34 7.84
C TYR A 54 -4.38 -10.13 7.24
N GLU A 55 -4.65 -10.73 6.08
CA GLU A 55 -3.62 -11.30 5.23
C GLU A 55 -3.22 -10.25 4.19
N LEU A 56 -1.92 -10.10 3.99
CA LEU A 56 -1.26 -9.14 3.11
C LEU A 56 -0.61 -9.91 1.97
N ALA A 57 -0.80 -9.46 0.73
CA ALA A 57 -0.13 -10.03 -0.43
C ALA A 57 0.42 -8.93 -1.33
N ILE A 58 1.64 -9.14 -1.85
CA ILE A 58 2.19 -8.28 -2.90
C ILE A 58 1.38 -8.50 -4.19
N LEU A 59 0.86 -7.40 -4.73
CA LEU A 59 0.14 -7.39 -6.01
C LEU A 59 1.07 -7.01 -7.14
N GLU A 60 2.01 -6.09 -6.91
CA GLU A 60 3.00 -5.66 -7.90
C GLU A 60 4.24 -5.11 -7.22
N GLU A 61 5.37 -5.21 -7.90
CA GLU A 61 6.63 -4.63 -7.47
C GLU A 61 7.45 -4.20 -8.70
N PHE A 62 8.30 -3.20 -8.52
CA PHE A 62 9.17 -2.70 -9.57
C PHE A 62 10.40 -2.01 -8.96
N ASP A 63 11.58 -2.27 -9.52
CA ASP A 63 12.84 -1.65 -9.11
C ASP A 63 13.49 -0.88 -10.26
N SER A 64 14.11 0.26 -9.94
CA SER A 64 14.88 1.05 -10.90
C SER A 64 15.81 2.04 -10.19
N PHE A 65 16.96 2.32 -10.81
CA PHE A 65 17.85 3.41 -10.40
C PHE A 65 17.30 4.79 -10.80
N ASN A 66 16.30 4.84 -11.68
CA ASN A 66 15.77 6.08 -12.21
C ASN A 66 14.49 6.51 -11.47
N VAL A 67 14.59 7.59 -10.68
CA VAL A 67 13.46 8.17 -9.94
C VAL A 67 12.25 8.46 -10.84
N ARG A 68 12.48 8.99 -12.05
CA ARG A 68 11.40 9.29 -13.00
C ARG A 68 10.70 8.02 -13.49
N GLU A 69 11.44 6.92 -13.64
CA GLU A 69 10.86 5.62 -14.00
C GLU A 69 10.01 5.06 -12.87
N LEU A 70 10.51 5.11 -11.62
CA LEU A 70 9.74 4.70 -10.43
C LEU A 70 8.43 5.49 -10.33
N VAL A 71 8.47 6.82 -10.51
CA VAL A 71 7.27 7.67 -10.49
C VAL A 71 6.28 7.28 -11.60
N ARG A 72 6.77 7.00 -12.82
CA ARG A 72 5.91 6.53 -13.92
C ARG A 72 5.25 5.20 -13.61
N GLN A 73 5.97 4.28 -12.98
CA GLN A 73 5.42 3.00 -12.56
C GLN A 73 4.40 3.15 -11.45
N CYS A 74 4.63 4.04 -10.48
CA CYS A 74 3.63 4.35 -9.46
C CYS A 74 2.32 4.88 -10.08
N ILE A 75 2.41 5.76 -11.08
CA ILE A 75 1.25 6.27 -11.82
C ILE A 75 0.53 5.12 -12.56
N ALA A 76 1.28 4.22 -13.21
CA ALA A 76 0.71 3.07 -13.91
C ALA A 76 0.01 2.09 -12.94
N MET A 77 0.64 1.81 -11.79
CA MET A 77 0.10 0.96 -10.74
C MET A 77 -1.10 1.59 -10.04
N ASP A 78 -1.10 2.92 -9.82
CA ASP A 78 -2.24 3.66 -9.26
C ASP A 78 -3.49 3.52 -10.14
N LEU A 79 -3.30 3.62 -11.47
CA LEU A 79 -4.35 3.37 -12.45
C LEU A 79 -4.83 1.91 -12.46
N LYS A 80 -3.90 0.96 -12.30
CA LYS A 80 -4.19 -0.48 -12.34
C LYS A 80 -4.95 -0.95 -11.10
N TYR A 81 -4.53 -0.51 -9.93
CA TYR A 81 -5.08 -0.95 -8.63
C TYR A 81 -5.98 0.06 -7.94
N TRP A 82 -6.31 1.16 -8.62
CA TRP A 82 -7.30 2.14 -8.16
C TRP A 82 -6.97 2.75 -6.80
N LEU A 83 -5.68 2.90 -6.49
CA LEU A 83 -5.19 3.39 -5.20
C LEU A 83 -5.70 4.82 -4.90
N SER A 84 -5.85 5.65 -5.92
CA SER A 84 -6.38 7.02 -5.82
C SER A 84 -7.85 7.18 -6.23
N TRP A 85 -8.60 6.09 -6.50
CA TRP A 85 -9.99 6.17 -6.99
C TRP A 85 -10.98 6.56 -5.88
N PRO A 86 -12.06 7.31 -6.17
CA PRO A 86 -12.66 8.26 -5.27
C PRO A 86 -13.08 7.60 -3.98
N ARG A 87 -12.54 8.20 -2.91
CA ARG A 87 -13.23 8.40 -1.65
C ARG A 87 -14.69 8.65 -1.98
N THR A 88 -15.56 7.67 -1.75
CA THR A 88 -16.96 8.02 -1.56
C THR A 88 -16.94 9.05 -0.44
N GLU A 89 -17.41 10.27 -0.69
CA GLU A 89 -17.39 11.37 0.31
C GLU A 89 -17.95 10.90 1.67
N GLN A 90 -18.84 9.91 1.64
CA GLN A 90 -19.44 9.28 2.81
C GLN A 90 -18.50 8.39 3.63
N SER A 91 -17.48 7.76 3.04
CA SER A 91 -16.62 6.83 3.79
C SER A 91 -15.49 7.53 4.51
N GLY A 92 -15.03 8.72 4.06
CA GLY A 92 -13.88 9.44 4.63
C GLY A 92 -12.53 8.69 4.55
N ASP A 93 -12.58 7.37 4.35
CA ASP A 93 -11.48 6.46 4.57
C ASP A 93 -10.71 6.21 3.29
N PRO A 94 -9.40 6.51 3.28
CA PRO A 94 -8.54 6.23 2.15
C PRO A 94 -8.30 4.71 2.04
N LYS A 95 -9.11 4.05 1.21
CA LYS A 95 -8.92 2.63 0.86
C LYS A 95 -7.65 2.35 0.04
N GLY A 96 -7.00 3.41 -0.44
CA GLY A 96 -5.66 3.35 -1.02
C GLY A 96 -4.86 4.62 -0.73
N GLN A 97 -3.55 4.40 -0.57
CA GLN A 97 -2.54 5.43 -0.30
C GLN A 97 -1.20 4.99 -0.88
N TRP A 98 -0.36 5.97 -1.19
CA TRP A 98 1.05 5.75 -1.48
C TRP A 98 1.90 6.25 -0.32
N LEU A 99 2.81 5.43 0.18
CA LEU A 99 3.75 5.80 1.23
C LEU A 99 5.13 6.01 0.65
N ALA A 100 5.79 7.10 1.01
CA ALA A 100 7.17 7.34 0.60
C ALA A 100 7.81 8.42 1.47
N ASP A 101 9.13 8.53 1.38
CA ASP A 101 9.80 9.74 1.85
C ASP A 101 9.43 10.91 0.95
N ASN A 102 8.86 11.96 1.55
CA ASN A 102 8.48 13.18 0.88
C ASN A 102 9.60 14.23 0.85
N ILE A 103 10.79 13.92 1.35
CA ILE A 103 11.96 14.82 1.31
C ILE A 103 12.69 14.78 -0.05
N ASN A 104 12.34 13.84 -0.93
CA ASN A 104 12.97 13.74 -2.25
C ASN A 104 12.38 14.77 -3.23
N ASP A 105 12.98 15.96 -3.28
CA ASP A 105 12.58 17.07 -4.18
C ASP A 105 12.47 16.64 -5.65
N ALA A 106 13.36 15.74 -6.10
CA ALA A 106 13.33 15.24 -7.47
C ALA A 106 12.09 14.37 -7.73
N ALA A 107 11.69 13.54 -6.75
CA ALA A 107 10.47 12.77 -6.84
C ALA A 107 9.23 13.67 -6.87
N GLU A 108 9.18 14.71 -6.04
CA GLU A 108 8.07 15.68 -6.05
C GLU A 108 7.95 16.39 -7.41
N LEU A 109 9.08 16.81 -7.99
CA LEU A 109 9.10 17.41 -9.32
C LEU A 109 8.55 16.45 -10.38
N PHE A 110 9.02 15.21 -10.41
CA PHE A 110 8.56 14.22 -11.40
C PHE A 110 7.10 13.80 -11.20
N LEU A 111 6.60 13.82 -9.97
CA LEU A 111 5.18 13.62 -9.68
C LEU A 111 4.33 14.73 -10.29
N LYS A 112 4.75 15.99 -10.13
CA LYS A 112 4.07 17.14 -10.75
C LYS A 112 4.08 17.02 -12.28
N GLU A 113 5.24 16.74 -12.88
CA GLU A 113 5.36 16.52 -14.34
C GLU A 113 4.46 15.37 -14.82
N GLY A 114 4.46 14.24 -14.12
CA GLY A 114 3.65 13.07 -14.47
C GLY A 114 2.15 13.35 -14.41
N GLN A 115 1.70 14.06 -13.37
CA GLN A 115 0.30 14.48 -13.23
C GLN A 115 -0.13 15.47 -14.31
N GLU A 116 0.73 16.42 -14.68
CA GLU A 116 0.46 17.37 -15.77
C GLU A 116 0.36 16.66 -17.13
N ALA A 117 1.30 15.78 -17.44
CA ALA A 117 1.28 14.97 -18.67
C ALA A 117 0.01 14.11 -18.76
N PHE A 118 -0.44 13.58 -17.63
CA PHE A 118 -1.67 12.80 -17.54
C PHE A 118 -2.91 13.66 -17.79
N LYS A 119 -3.01 14.85 -17.17
CA LYS A 119 -4.10 15.81 -17.40
C LYS A 119 -4.23 16.13 -18.89
N HIS A 120 -3.11 16.39 -19.58
CA HIS A 120 -3.13 16.66 -21.03
C HIS A 120 -3.62 15.46 -21.85
N THR A 121 -3.25 14.23 -21.48
CA THR A 121 -3.66 13.00 -22.17
C THR A 121 -5.17 12.75 -22.04
N ILE A 122 -5.71 12.92 -20.83
CA ILE A 122 -7.16 12.85 -20.58
C ILE A 122 -7.89 13.89 -21.42
N HIS A 123 -7.46 15.17 -21.38
CA HIS A 123 -8.12 16.23 -22.13
C HIS A 123 -8.20 15.92 -23.64
N ARG A 124 -7.13 15.38 -24.23
CA ARG A 124 -7.12 14.97 -25.65
C ARG A 124 -8.09 13.81 -25.94
N ARG A 125 -8.19 12.81 -25.06
CA ARG A 125 -9.10 11.67 -25.24
C ARG A 125 -10.56 12.07 -25.06
N HIS A 126 -10.85 12.89 -24.05
CA HIS A 126 -12.20 13.39 -23.81
C HIS A 126 -12.68 14.30 -24.93
N HIS A 127 -11.81 15.11 -25.56
CA HIS A 127 -12.22 15.95 -26.68
C HIS A 127 -12.68 15.15 -27.91
N LYS A 128 -12.20 13.92 -28.10
CA LYS A 128 -12.64 13.03 -29.19
C LYS A 128 -13.93 12.26 -28.86
N ASN A 129 -14.19 11.98 -27.57
CA ASN A 129 -15.31 11.16 -27.09
C ASN A 129 -16.31 11.93 -26.19
N ALA A 130 -16.32 13.27 -26.24
CA ALA A 130 -16.99 14.17 -25.30
C ALA A 130 -18.50 13.95 -25.15
N LYS A 131 -19.15 13.26 -26.10
CA LYS A 131 -20.59 12.98 -26.05
C LYS A 131 -20.95 11.76 -25.18
N LEU A 132 -20.03 10.84 -24.90
CA LEU A 132 -20.30 9.60 -24.13
C LEU A 132 -19.92 9.68 -22.64
N PHE A 133 -19.13 10.66 -22.22
CA PHE A 133 -18.58 10.75 -20.85
C PHE A 133 -19.03 12.00 -20.08
N LYS A 134 -20.28 12.45 -20.28
CA LYS A 134 -20.79 13.68 -19.65
C LYS A 134 -21.07 13.60 -18.14
N SER A 135 -21.02 12.43 -17.49
CA SER A 135 -21.46 12.30 -16.08
C SER A 135 -20.46 11.68 -15.10
N ARG A 136 -19.21 11.41 -15.51
CA ARG A 136 -18.18 10.98 -14.57
C ARG A 136 -17.09 12.03 -14.54
N THR A 137 -17.05 12.79 -13.45
CA THR A 137 -15.91 13.62 -13.05
C THR A 137 -14.65 12.84 -13.37
N SER A 138 -13.84 13.37 -14.29
CA SER A 138 -12.56 12.76 -14.64
C SER A 138 -11.83 12.46 -13.33
N PRO A 139 -11.42 11.20 -13.06
CA PRO A 139 -10.64 10.92 -11.87
C PRO A 139 -9.40 11.80 -11.94
N ASP A 140 -9.30 12.75 -11.01
CA ASP A 140 -8.12 13.58 -10.89
C ASP A 140 -7.07 12.65 -10.29
N LEU A 141 -6.25 12.07 -11.17
CA LEU A 141 -5.21 11.14 -10.78
C LEU A 141 -4.12 11.94 -10.07
N ARG A 142 -4.32 12.14 -8.77
CA ARG A 142 -3.38 12.80 -7.89
C ARG A 142 -2.65 11.72 -7.11
N LEU A 143 -1.59 11.18 -7.73
CA LEU A 143 -0.62 10.37 -7.00
C LEU A 143 -0.10 11.21 -5.83
N THR A 144 -0.59 10.93 -4.63
CA THR A 144 -0.29 11.68 -3.40
C THR A 144 0.55 10.79 -2.52
N LEU A 145 1.77 11.23 -2.22
CA LEU A 145 2.64 10.52 -1.30
C LEU A 145 2.34 10.94 0.14
N HIS A 146 2.15 9.96 0.99
CA HIS A 146 1.95 10.12 2.42
C HIS A 146 3.24 9.71 3.15
N ARG A 147 3.72 10.59 4.02
CA ARG A 147 4.85 10.28 4.90
C ARG A 147 4.39 9.28 5.96
N THR A 148 5.17 8.25 6.22
CA THR A 148 5.01 7.33 7.36
C THR A 148 5.94 7.75 8.50
N VAL A 149 5.51 7.52 9.75
CA VAL A 149 6.35 7.75 10.96
C VAL A 149 7.60 6.87 10.98
N LEU A 150 7.63 5.81 10.18
CA LEU A 150 8.77 4.89 10.08
C LEU A 150 10.00 5.59 9.51
N LEU A 151 9.82 6.62 8.67
CA LEU A 151 10.93 7.40 8.11
C LEU A 151 11.68 8.22 9.16
N ASP A 152 11.06 8.46 10.31
CA ASP A 152 11.65 9.23 11.40
C ASP A 152 12.30 8.32 12.47
N MET A 153 12.29 7.00 12.26
CA MET A 153 12.87 6.04 13.20
C MET A 153 14.38 5.92 12.99
N ALA A 154 15.16 6.10 14.07
CA ALA A 154 16.61 5.92 14.04
C ALA A 154 17.02 4.48 13.70
N ASN A 155 16.28 3.49 14.23
CA ASN A 155 16.56 2.06 14.05
C ASN A 155 15.44 1.40 13.22
N LEU A 156 15.21 1.91 11.99
CA LEU A 156 14.10 1.44 11.14
C LEU A 156 14.11 -0.08 10.95
N TYR A 157 15.26 -0.67 10.60
CA TYR A 157 15.36 -2.09 10.27
C TYR A 157 15.15 -3.02 11.45
N GLU A 158 15.69 -2.66 12.63
CA GLU A 158 15.43 -3.37 13.88
C GLU A 158 13.93 -3.42 14.20
N PHE A 159 13.17 -2.42 13.75
CA PHE A 159 11.73 -2.39 13.92
C PHE A 159 10.96 -3.18 12.84
N ILE A 160 11.25 -2.97 11.55
CA ILE A 160 10.43 -3.56 10.46
C ILE A 160 10.74 -5.05 10.24
N ILE A 161 12.01 -5.48 10.35
CA ILE A 161 12.39 -6.86 10.00
C ILE A 161 11.69 -7.88 10.92
N PRO A 162 11.71 -7.74 12.26
CA PRO A 162 11.05 -8.70 13.13
C PRO A 162 9.54 -8.81 12.87
N GLN A 163 8.88 -7.69 12.52
CA GLN A 163 7.46 -7.70 12.18
C GLN A 163 7.18 -8.45 10.88
N LEU A 164 7.97 -8.17 9.84
CA LEU A 164 7.80 -8.86 8.56
C LEU A 164 8.09 -10.36 8.71
N LEU A 165 9.17 -10.74 9.40
CA LEU A 165 9.48 -12.15 9.69
C LEU A 165 8.36 -12.82 10.48
N GLN A 166 7.81 -12.17 11.50
CA GLN A 166 6.68 -12.69 12.27
C GLN A 166 5.43 -12.93 11.41
N TRP A 167 5.21 -12.10 10.38
CA TRP A 167 4.09 -12.28 9.44
C TRP A 167 4.33 -13.35 8.39
N LEU A 168 5.60 -13.69 8.12
CA LEU A 168 5.99 -14.79 7.23
C LEU A 168 5.93 -16.16 7.90
N LEU A 169 5.93 -16.23 9.23
CA LEU A 169 5.89 -17.50 9.97
C LEU A 169 4.73 -18.40 9.49
N PRO A 170 4.97 -19.69 9.19
CA PRO A 170 3.95 -20.60 8.65
C PRO A 170 2.68 -20.71 9.51
N GLU A 171 2.80 -20.58 10.82
CA GLU A 171 1.70 -20.72 11.76
C GLU A 171 0.72 -19.54 11.70
N ARG A 172 1.19 -18.36 11.30
CA ARG A 172 0.37 -17.13 11.20
C ARG A 172 0.04 -16.79 9.75
N GLN A 173 1.07 -16.87 8.90
CA GLN A 173 1.11 -16.56 7.48
C GLN A 173 0.23 -15.36 7.11
N LEU A 174 0.58 -14.20 7.68
CA LEU A 174 -0.11 -12.94 7.43
C LEU A 174 0.48 -12.19 6.23
N LEU A 175 1.69 -12.50 5.80
CA LEU A 175 2.32 -11.90 4.63
C LEU A 175 2.65 -12.97 3.58
N TYR A 176 2.24 -12.72 2.34
CA TYR A 176 2.48 -13.60 1.20
C TYR A 176 3.40 -12.91 0.19
N LEU A 177 4.59 -13.48 0.00
CA LEU A 177 5.66 -13.00 -0.90
C LEU A 177 5.85 -13.90 -2.12
N LYS A 178 4.78 -14.54 -2.59
CA LYS A 178 4.85 -15.49 -3.71
C LYS A 178 5.51 -14.84 -4.92
N GLU A 179 6.64 -15.39 -5.35
CA GLU A 179 7.43 -14.93 -6.52
C GLU A 179 8.01 -13.51 -6.40
N SER A 180 7.99 -12.92 -5.21
CA SER A 180 8.52 -11.58 -4.97
C SER A 180 10.05 -11.57 -4.93
N LYS A 181 10.66 -10.57 -5.57
CA LYS A 181 12.08 -10.24 -5.45
C LYS A 181 12.44 -9.89 -4.00
N THR A 182 11.51 -9.33 -3.23
CA THR A 182 11.74 -9.04 -1.80
C THR A 182 12.00 -10.30 -0.99
N TRP A 183 11.53 -11.47 -1.44
CA TRP A 183 11.89 -12.75 -0.81
C TRP A 183 13.39 -13.03 -0.84
N LEU A 184 14.09 -12.61 -1.91
CA LEU A 184 15.54 -12.78 -2.01
C LEU A 184 16.26 -11.99 -0.92
N ASP A 185 15.80 -10.77 -0.64
CA ASP A 185 16.35 -9.99 0.46
C ASP A 185 16.16 -10.71 1.80
N PHE A 186 14.98 -11.29 2.07
CA PHE A 186 14.73 -12.03 3.33
C PHE A 186 15.63 -13.26 3.53
N ASN A 187 15.90 -14.02 2.47
CA ASN A 187 16.80 -15.18 2.58
C ASN A 187 18.22 -14.78 3.01
N ASP A 188 18.64 -13.55 2.70
CA ASP A 188 19.92 -13.03 3.15
C ASP A 188 19.90 -12.67 4.66
N PHE A 189 18.72 -12.44 5.27
CA PHE A 189 18.62 -12.04 6.69
C PHE A 189 18.84 -13.18 7.68
N ASP A 190 18.59 -14.43 7.30
CA ASP A 190 18.93 -15.57 8.17
C ASP A 190 20.44 -15.64 8.47
N ALA A 191 21.27 -14.94 7.68
CA ALA A 191 22.70 -14.83 7.86
C ALA A 191 23.16 -13.55 8.58
N LEU A 192 22.29 -12.54 8.74
CA LEU A 192 22.66 -11.26 9.36
C LEU A 192 22.51 -11.35 10.87
N ASP A 193 23.53 -10.88 11.59
CA ASP A 193 23.41 -10.76 13.03
C ASP A 193 22.70 -9.45 13.43
N ALA A 194 22.34 -9.34 14.71
CA ALA A 194 21.66 -8.14 15.21
C ALA A 194 22.51 -6.86 15.07
N SER A 195 23.84 -6.99 15.04
CA SER A 195 24.75 -5.85 14.88
C SER A 195 24.81 -5.37 13.43
N ASP A 196 24.71 -6.28 12.46
CA ASP A 196 24.58 -5.94 11.05
C ASP A 196 23.29 -5.15 10.80
N ILE A 197 22.17 -5.59 11.38
CA ILE A 197 20.87 -4.92 11.25
C ILE A 197 20.91 -3.50 11.84
N ALA A 198 21.54 -3.32 13.01
CA ALA A 198 21.67 -2.03 13.66
C ALA A 198 22.50 -1.02 12.84
N GLY A 199 23.39 -1.51 11.96
CA GLY A 199 24.18 -0.67 11.08
C GLY A 199 23.45 -0.16 9.83
N LEU A 200 22.29 -0.75 9.49
CA LEU A 200 21.55 -0.43 8.27
C LEU A 200 20.86 0.93 8.36
N LYS A 201 20.90 1.68 7.25
CA LYS A 201 20.30 3.01 7.06
C LYS A 201 19.30 2.99 5.90
N ILE A 202 18.34 3.91 5.94
CA ILE A 202 17.38 4.09 4.84
C ILE A 202 18.14 4.19 3.51
N GLY A 203 17.72 3.38 2.52
CA GLY A 203 18.34 3.25 1.20
C GLY A 203 19.27 2.04 1.07
N ASP A 204 19.64 1.37 2.16
CA ASP A 204 20.52 0.19 2.13
C ASP A 204 19.77 -1.05 1.61
N ARG A 205 18.47 -1.15 1.90
CA ARG A 205 17.58 -2.24 1.48
C ARG A 205 16.21 -1.71 1.03
N PRO A 206 16.13 -1.03 -0.14
CA PRO A 206 14.93 -0.34 -0.59
C PRO A 206 13.67 -1.22 -0.69
N ALA A 207 13.81 -2.49 -1.10
CA ALA A 207 12.67 -3.40 -1.20
C ALA A 207 12.04 -3.71 0.18
N LEU A 208 12.86 -3.93 1.19
CA LEU A 208 12.39 -4.16 2.57
C LEU A 208 11.81 -2.91 3.19
N GLU A 209 12.39 -1.74 2.94
CA GLU A 209 11.83 -0.47 3.39
C GLU A 209 10.43 -0.26 2.83
N ALA A 210 10.28 -0.34 1.51
CA ALA A 210 9.01 -0.14 0.84
C ALA A 210 7.96 -1.14 1.35
N LEU A 211 8.33 -2.44 1.46
CA LEU A 211 7.45 -3.46 2.00
C LEU A 211 7.09 -3.21 3.48
N GLY A 212 8.06 -2.82 4.29
CA GLY A 212 7.88 -2.48 5.70
C GLY A 212 6.93 -1.30 5.87
N PHE A 213 7.12 -0.23 5.09
CA PHE A 213 6.25 0.94 5.10
C PHE A 213 4.80 0.57 4.82
N VAL A 214 4.55 -0.14 3.72
CA VAL A 214 3.17 -0.48 3.34
C VAL A 214 2.54 -1.47 4.30
N CYS A 215 3.21 -2.56 4.68
CA CYS A 215 2.59 -3.60 5.49
C CYS A 215 2.29 -3.12 6.92
N VAL A 216 3.22 -2.39 7.55
CA VAL A 216 3.04 -1.87 8.91
C VAL A 216 1.92 -0.85 8.96
N GLU A 217 1.89 0.13 8.05
CA GLU A 217 0.86 1.16 8.10
C GLU A 217 -0.51 0.62 7.67
N LEU A 218 -0.56 -0.28 6.69
CA LEU A 218 -1.80 -0.94 6.28
C LEU A 218 -2.40 -1.77 7.42
N GLN A 219 -1.58 -2.54 8.14
CA GLN A 219 -2.03 -3.30 9.30
C GLN A 219 -2.57 -2.38 10.42
N LYS A 220 -1.87 -1.28 10.71
CA LYS A 220 -2.32 -0.28 11.70
C LYS A 220 -3.65 0.36 11.30
N PHE A 221 -3.80 0.73 10.02
CA PHE A 221 -5.02 1.32 9.49
C PHE A 221 -6.21 0.37 9.67
N LEU A 222 -6.05 -0.89 9.26
CA LEU A 222 -7.11 -1.88 9.32
C LEU A 222 -7.50 -2.24 10.75
N THR A 223 -6.53 -2.30 11.66
CA THR A 223 -6.80 -2.53 13.10
C THR A 223 -7.63 -1.40 13.70
N ARG A 224 -7.32 -0.14 13.38
CA ARG A 224 -8.11 1.02 13.85
C ARG A 224 -9.52 1.02 13.28
N GLN A 225 -9.66 0.65 12.00
CA GLN A 225 -10.97 0.53 11.35
C GLN A 225 -11.86 -0.49 12.07
N ASP A 226 -11.33 -1.65 12.43
CA ASP A 226 -12.10 -2.65 13.17
C ASP A 226 -12.48 -2.15 14.57
N GLN A 227 -11.57 -1.49 15.29
CA GLN A 227 -11.86 -0.89 16.61
C GLN A 227 -13.01 0.12 16.54
N MET A 228 -13.02 1.01 15.54
CA MET A 228 -14.10 1.98 15.34
C MET A 228 -15.45 1.32 15.01
N MET A 229 -15.44 0.19 14.28
CA MET A 229 -16.67 -0.56 13.99
C MET A 229 -17.25 -1.19 15.26
N TYR A 230 -16.41 -1.79 16.12
CA TYR A 230 -16.88 -2.36 17.39
C TYR A 230 -17.43 -1.30 18.36
N GLU A 231 -16.83 -0.11 18.40
CA GLU A 231 -17.33 0.98 19.26
C GLU A 231 -18.70 1.51 18.81
N THR A 232 -18.94 1.61 17.50
CA THR A 232 -20.24 2.08 16.99
C THR A 232 -21.36 1.06 17.17
N GLU A 233 -21.06 -0.24 17.07
CA GLU A 233 -22.03 -1.31 17.32
C GLU A 233 -22.30 -1.52 18.83
N GLY A 234 -21.28 -1.41 19.69
CA GLY A 234 -21.40 -1.60 21.14
C GLY A 234 -22.20 -0.52 21.88
N VAL A 235 -22.28 0.69 21.33
CA VAL A 235 -23.13 1.77 21.88
C VAL A 235 -24.63 1.48 21.67
N GLY A 236 -24.99 0.60 20.73
CA GLY A 236 -26.37 0.21 20.47
C GLY A 236 -26.99 -0.73 21.53
N ASP A 237 -26.19 -1.47 22.30
CA ASP A 237 -26.70 -2.54 23.18
C ASP A 237 -26.77 -2.13 24.68
N MET A 238 -26.22 -0.97 25.05
CA MET A 238 -26.39 -0.42 26.42
C MET A 238 -27.67 0.42 26.60
N GLY A 239 -28.46 0.63 25.53
CA GLY A 239 -29.67 1.47 25.56
C GLY A 239 -30.99 0.76 25.87
N VAL A 240 -31.04 -0.58 25.92
CA VAL A 240 -32.33 -1.32 26.02
C VAL A 240 -32.56 -1.97 27.39
N LYS A 241 -31.57 -1.97 28.30
CA LYS A 241 -31.72 -2.60 29.64
C LYS A 241 -32.34 -1.73 30.73
N ASN A 242 -32.64 -0.44 30.48
CA ASN A 242 -33.26 0.46 31.49
C ASN A 242 -34.74 0.78 31.22
N LEU A 243 -35.44 -0.01 30.38
CA LEU A 243 -36.87 0.20 30.08
C LEU A 243 -37.79 -0.95 30.55
N LEU A 244 -37.30 -1.86 31.39
CA LEU A 244 -38.10 -2.96 31.96
C LEU A 244 -38.11 -3.01 33.50
N GLU A 245 -37.73 -1.92 34.16
CA GLU A 245 -38.01 -1.72 35.60
C GLU A 245 -38.97 -0.52 35.78
N VAL A 246 -40.24 -0.73 35.41
CA VAL A 246 -41.40 0.03 35.94
C VAL A 246 -42.56 -0.94 36.15
#